data_AF-A0A8T4N6H7-F1
#
_entry.id   AF-A0A8T4N6H7-F1
#
_cell.length_a   1.000
_cell.length_b   1.000
_cell.length_c   1.000
_cell.angle_alpha   90.00
_cell.angle_beta   90.00
_cell.angle_gamma   90.00
#
_symmetry.space_group_name_H-M   'P 1'
#
loop_
_entity.id
_entity.type
_entity.pdbx_description
1 polymer ?
#
loop_
_entity_poly.entity_id
_entity_poly.type
_entity_poly.pdbx_seq_one_letter_code
_entity_poly.pdbx_strand_id
1 'polypeptide(L)'
;MPTRKKREQGRKNRAAGTRFEAKVRSEIEKMGWTVSKWMNTVDYEAKGKTGKLVPAKRKYNPFLKVLGIGVGFPDFICFKKVANGNYEVIGLEAKGNGYLDKVERGMCHWLIENRIFSRILVAKKGKKRGEIEFIEFKDKE
;
A
#
# COMPACT_ATOMS: atom_id res chain seq x y z
N MET A 1 -18.28 22.66 -7.64
CA MET A 1 -16.90 22.66 -7.06
C MET A 1 -16.94 22.31 -5.58
N PRO A 2 -15.95 21.61 -5.00
CA PRO A 2 -15.93 21.31 -3.57
C PRO A 2 -15.80 22.58 -2.73
N THR A 3 -16.56 22.65 -1.64
CA THR A 3 -16.52 23.77 -0.68
C THR A 3 -15.14 23.93 -0.05
N ARG A 4 -14.78 25.15 0.39
CA ARG A 4 -13.49 25.45 1.03
C ARG A 4 -13.17 24.49 2.18
N LYS A 5 -14.15 24.20 3.05
CA LYS A 5 -14.02 23.23 4.16
C LYS A 5 -13.65 21.82 3.67
N LYS A 6 -14.29 21.33 2.60
CA LYS A 6 -13.97 20.00 2.02
C LYS A 6 -12.55 19.96 1.43
N ARG A 7 -12.10 21.05 0.78
CA ARG A 7 -10.73 21.16 0.26
C ARG A 7 -9.68 21.12 1.37
N GLU A 8 -9.91 21.86 2.44
CA GLU A 8 -9.02 21.87 3.62
C GLU A 8 -8.97 20.50 4.31
N GLN A 9 -10.12 19.84 4.47
CA GLN A 9 -10.18 18.49 5.03
C GLN A 9 -9.40 17.49 4.16
N GLY A 10 -9.56 17.54 2.84
CA GLY A 10 -8.79 16.69 1.92
C GLY A 10 -7.28 16.90 2.04
N ARG A 11 -6.82 18.15 2.20
CA ARG A 11 -5.40 18.45 2.45
C ARG A 11 -4.92 17.85 3.77
N LYS A 12 -5.69 18.00 4.85
CA LYS A 12 -5.38 17.43 6.17
C LYS A 12 -5.31 15.90 6.11
N ASN A 13 -6.27 15.26 5.45
CA ASN A 13 -6.32 13.81 5.29
C ASN A 13 -5.10 13.28 4.52
N ARG A 14 -4.73 13.92 3.41
CA ARG A 14 -3.52 13.53 2.65
C ARG A 14 -2.26 13.65 3.50
N ALA A 15 -2.08 14.77 4.19
CA ALA A 15 -0.93 14.97 5.07
C ALA A 15 -0.89 13.94 6.22
N ALA A 16 -2.05 13.57 6.76
CA ALA A 16 -2.14 12.51 7.77
C ALA A 16 -1.81 11.12 7.21
N GLY A 17 -2.24 10.83 5.97
CA GLY A 17 -1.89 9.60 5.25
C GLY A 17 -0.39 9.47 5.03
N THR A 18 0.24 10.51 4.47
CA THR A 18 1.71 10.53 4.27
C THR A 18 2.49 10.34 5.57
N ARG A 19 2.06 10.98 6.66
CA ARG A 19 2.68 10.77 7.98
C ARG A 19 2.49 9.36 8.50
N PHE A 20 1.33 8.75 8.24
CA PHE A 20 1.07 7.38 8.63
C PHE A 20 1.94 6.39 7.83
N GLU A 21 2.01 6.53 6.51
CA GLU A 21 2.91 5.75 5.64
C GLU A 21 4.38 5.84 6.09
N ALA A 22 4.88 7.04 6.37
CA ALA A 22 6.25 7.24 6.86
C ALA A 22 6.50 6.50 8.19
N LYS A 23 5.50 6.47 9.07
CA LYS A 23 5.59 5.76 10.34
C LYS A 23 5.55 4.25 10.15
N VAL A 24 4.66 3.74 9.29
CA VAL A 24 4.58 2.32 8.92
C VAL A 24 5.92 1.82 8.40
N ARG A 25 6.55 2.59 7.50
CA ARG A 25 7.89 2.31 6.99
C ARG A 25 8.91 2.20 8.13
N SER A 26 8.98 3.20 8.99
CA SER A 26 9.95 3.21 10.10
C SER A 26 9.75 2.02 11.05
N GLU A 27 8.52 1.65 11.38
CA GLU A 27 8.25 0.52 12.28
C GLU A 27 8.62 -0.83 11.65
N ILE A 28 8.31 -1.06 10.37
CA ILE A 28 8.66 -2.34 9.74
C ILE A 28 10.16 -2.45 9.45
N GLU A 29 10.84 -1.34 9.16
CA GLU A 29 12.31 -1.29 9.08
C GLU A 29 12.96 -1.67 10.42
N LYS A 30 12.42 -1.21 11.56
CA LYS A 30 12.88 -1.64 12.90
C LYS A 30 12.70 -3.14 13.16
N MET A 31 11.73 -3.79 12.51
CA MET A 31 11.54 -5.25 12.56
C MET A 31 12.53 -6.03 11.67
N GLY A 32 13.48 -5.33 11.04
CA GLY A 32 14.55 -5.89 10.21
C GLY A 32 14.15 -6.15 8.76
N TRP A 33 13.10 -5.48 8.27
CA TRP A 33 12.72 -5.53 6.86
C TRP A 33 13.41 -4.42 6.08
N THR A 34 13.85 -4.72 4.86
CA THR A 34 14.21 -3.68 3.90
C THR A 34 12.97 -3.25 3.14
N VAL A 35 12.75 -1.94 3.00
CA VAL A 35 11.48 -1.40 2.49
C VAL A 35 11.71 -0.44 1.32
N SER A 36 10.92 -0.60 0.28
CA SER A 36 10.85 0.35 -0.84
C SER A 36 9.39 0.68 -1.19
N LYS A 37 9.15 1.86 -1.75
CA LYS A 37 7.84 2.15 -2.35
C LYS A 37 7.66 1.23 -3.56
N TRP A 38 6.51 0.59 -3.64
CA TRP A 38 6.20 -0.24 -4.78
C TRP A 38 5.66 0.63 -5.92
N MET A 39 6.21 0.39 -7.10
CA MET A 39 6.03 1.26 -8.27
C MET A 39 5.13 0.65 -9.34
N ASN A 40 4.59 -0.53 -9.08
CA ASN A 40 3.66 -1.22 -9.96
C ASN A 40 2.27 -1.26 -9.33
N THR A 41 1.25 -1.52 -10.13
CA THR A 41 -0.11 -1.76 -9.69
C THR A 41 -0.68 -2.95 -10.46
N VAL A 42 -1.85 -3.42 -10.08
CA VAL A 42 -2.59 -4.42 -10.84
C VAL A 42 -3.65 -3.70 -11.67
N ASP A 43 -3.62 -3.88 -12.98
CA ASP A 43 -4.76 -3.56 -13.84
C ASP A 43 -5.81 -4.64 -13.62
N TYR A 44 -6.68 -4.42 -12.63
CA TYR A 44 -7.60 -5.43 -12.11
C TYR A 44 -9.01 -5.23 -12.68
N GLU A 45 -9.50 -6.24 -13.41
CA GLU A 45 -10.87 -6.30 -13.88
C GLU A 45 -11.73 -7.06 -12.87
N ALA A 46 -12.49 -6.32 -12.06
CA ALA A 46 -13.24 -6.88 -10.94
C ALA A 46 -14.33 -7.91 -11.33
N LYS A 47 -14.82 -7.90 -12.57
CA LYS A 47 -15.84 -8.85 -13.05
C LYS A 47 -15.22 -10.19 -13.48
N GLY A 48 -14.04 -10.16 -14.11
CA GLY A 48 -13.34 -11.36 -14.57
C GLY A 48 -12.37 -11.96 -13.54
N LYS A 49 -12.07 -11.23 -12.44
CA LYS A 49 -10.94 -11.53 -11.52
C LYS A 49 -9.60 -11.66 -12.24
N THR A 50 -9.50 -11.11 -13.43
CA THR A 50 -8.28 -11.05 -14.23
C THR A 50 -7.47 -9.83 -13.81
N GLY A 51 -6.15 -9.98 -13.82
CA GLY A 51 -5.24 -8.93 -13.42
C GLY A 51 -3.96 -9.00 -14.25
N LYS A 52 -3.33 -7.85 -14.43
CA LYS A 52 -1.98 -7.76 -14.99
C LYS A 52 -1.15 -6.79 -14.17
N LEU A 53 0.06 -7.19 -13.80
CA LEU A 53 1.00 -6.28 -13.18
C LEU A 53 1.46 -5.24 -14.21
N VAL A 54 1.21 -3.97 -13.94
CA VAL A 54 1.55 -2.84 -14.81
C VAL A 54 2.26 -1.76 -14.02
N PRO A 55 3.11 -0.93 -14.65
CA PRO A 55 3.68 0.24 -13.98
C PRO A 55 2.59 1.19 -13.49
N ALA A 56 2.78 1.77 -12.30
CA ALA A 56 1.85 2.77 -11.78
C ALA A 56 1.80 4.00 -12.71
N LYS A 57 0.59 4.45 -13.05
CA LYS A 57 0.41 5.61 -13.92
C LYS A 57 1.00 6.86 -13.25
N ARG A 58 1.87 7.56 -13.98
CA ARG A 58 2.45 8.84 -13.54
C ARG A 58 1.34 9.87 -13.32
N LYS A 59 1.51 10.72 -12.31
CA LYS A 59 0.53 11.76 -11.97
C LYS A 59 1.02 13.13 -12.41
N TYR A 60 0.28 13.77 -13.30
CA TYR A 60 0.59 15.13 -13.72
C TYR A 60 0.40 16.12 -12.57
N ASN A 61 1.42 16.94 -12.30
CA ASN A 61 1.35 18.06 -11.38
C ASN A 61 1.13 19.35 -12.19
N PRO A 62 -0.07 19.96 -12.16
CA PRO A 62 -0.38 21.14 -12.98
C PRO A 62 0.35 22.41 -12.54
N PHE A 63 0.79 22.49 -11.28
CA PHE A 63 1.48 23.68 -10.76
C PHE A 63 2.94 23.73 -11.24
N LEU A 64 3.60 22.57 -11.22
CA LEU A 64 4.99 22.44 -11.66
C LEU A 64 5.12 22.02 -13.13
N LYS A 65 4.00 21.69 -13.79
CA LYS A 65 3.94 21.18 -15.17
C LYS A 65 4.83 19.95 -15.43
N VAL A 66 4.98 19.07 -14.44
CA VAL A 66 5.79 17.85 -14.52
C VAL A 66 4.97 16.60 -14.24
N LEU A 67 5.39 15.47 -14.83
CA LEU A 67 4.86 14.15 -14.49
C LEU A 67 5.56 13.64 -13.23
N GLY A 68 4.83 13.65 -12.12
CA GLY A 68 5.25 13.04 -10.87
C GLY A 68 5.15 11.52 -10.91
N ILE A 69 5.93 10.90 -10.03
CA ILE A 69 5.93 9.45 -9.80
C ILE A 69 4.52 8.99 -9.40
N GLY A 70 4.01 7.94 -10.07
CA GLY A 70 2.74 7.31 -9.72
C GLY A 70 2.86 6.51 -8.41
N VAL A 71 1.75 6.34 -7.69
CA VAL A 71 1.74 5.47 -6.50
C VAL A 71 1.25 4.08 -6.93
N GLY A 72 2.03 3.05 -6.62
CA GLY A 72 1.66 1.66 -6.89
C GLY A 72 0.68 1.09 -5.87
N PHE A 73 0.37 -0.20 -6.04
CA PHE A 73 -0.36 -1.01 -5.06
C PHE A 73 0.30 -2.39 -4.93
N PRO A 74 0.62 -2.84 -3.70
CA PRO A 74 0.44 -2.17 -2.40
C PRO A 74 1.38 -0.96 -2.23
N ASP A 75 1.27 -0.21 -1.13
CA ASP A 75 2.12 0.96 -0.86
C ASP A 75 3.62 0.67 -0.87
N PHE A 76 4.03 -0.48 -0.30
CA PHE A 76 5.41 -0.88 -0.14
C PHE A 76 5.65 -2.33 -0.56
N ILE A 77 6.87 -2.58 -1.02
CA ILE A 77 7.49 -3.90 -1.08
C ILE A 77 8.46 -3.99 0.08
N CYS A 78 8.37 -5.08 0.84
CA CYS A 78 9.27 -5.36 1.95
C CYS A 78 9.94 -6.70 1.73
N PHE A 79 11.24 -6.78 1.96
CA PHE A 79 11.99 -8.03 1.85
C PHE A 79 12.96 -8.21 3.00
N LYS A 80 13.13 -9.47 3.42
CA LYS A 80 14.00 -9.86 4.53
C LYS A 80 14.67 -11.18 4.18
N LYS A 81 15.96 -11.29 4.49
CA LYS A 81 16.72 -12.52 4.30
C LYS A 81 16.17 -13.59 5.25
N VAL A 82 15.89 -14.77 4.72
CA VAL A 82 15.50 -15.96 5.47
C VAL A 82 16.61 -17.02 5.40
N ALA A 83 16.41 -18.17 6.05
CA ALA A 83 17.36 -19.26 6.02
C ALA A 83 17.72 -19.68 4.59
N ASN A 84 18.91 -20.27 4.42
CA ASN A 84 19.42 -20.82 3.15
C ASN A 84 19.66 -19.79 2.04
N GLY A 85 19.86 -18.51 2.39
CA GLY A 85 20.20 -17.46 1.42
C GLY A 85 19.01 -16.90 0.64
N ASN A 86 17.80 -17.39 0.91
CA ASN A 86 16.57 -16.92 0.28
C ASN A 86 16.07 -15.61 0.91
N TYR A 87 15.10 -14.97 0.26
CA TYR A 87 14.40 -13.80 0.78
C TYR A 87 12.90 -14.06 0.87
N GLU A 88 12.30 -13.65 1.98
CA GLU A 88 10.85 -13.47 2.04
C GLU A 88 10.53 -12.09 1.45
N VAL A 89 9.57 -12.04 0.54
CA VAL A 89 9.12 -10.80 -0.12
C VAL A 89 7.61 -10.65 0.11
N ILE A 90 7.24 -9.58 0.81
CA ILE A 90 5.85 -9.29 1.17
C ILE A 90 5.41 -7.95 0.60
N GLY A 91 4.11 -7.84 0.33
CA GLY A 91 3.45 -6.57 0.10
C GLY A 91 3.01 -5.93 1.41
N LEU A 92 3.04 -4.60 1.51
CA LEU A 92 2.57 -3.88 2.69
C LEU A 92 1.73 -2.67 2.28
N GLU A 93 0.46 -2.68 2.70
CA GLU A 93 -0.51 -1.63 2.42
C GLU A 93 -0.82 -0.82 3.69
N ALA A 94 -0.74 0.50 3.64
CA ALA A 94 -0.92 1.37 4.81
C ALA A 94 -2.32 2.00 4.82
N LYS A 95 -3.23 1.41 5.60
CA LYS A 95 -4.58 1.93 5.82
C LYS A 95 -4.78 2.34 7.26
N GLY A 96 -4.91 3.64 7.52
CA GLY A 96 -5.10 4.13 8.89
C GLY A 96 -6.29 3.50 9.64
N ASN A 97 -7.33 3.08 8.92
CA ASN A 97 -8.51 2.37 9.44
C ASN A 97 -8.42 0.83 9.28
N GLY A 98 -7.41 0.31 8.57
CA GLY A 98 -7.25 -1.11 8.25
C GLY A 98 -8.21 -1.67 7.22
N TYR A 99 -9.05 -0.85 6.58
CA TYR A 99 -10.03 -1.32 5.61
C TYR A 99 -9.50 -1.22 4.19
N LEU A 100 -9.64 -2.31 3.43
CA LEU A 100 -9.40 -2.38 2.00
C LEU A 100 -10.74 -2.39 1.26
N ASP A 101 -10.85 -1.59 0.21
CA ASP A 101 -12.04 -1.63 -0.65
C ASP A 101 -12.09 -2.92 -1.51
N LYS A 102 -13.20 -3.15 -2.19
CA LYS A 102 -13.40 -4.37 -3.01
C LYS A 102 -12.33 -4.55 -4.09
N VAL A 103 -11.86 -3.46 -4.69
CA VAL A 103 -10.83 -3.49 -5.74
C VAL A 103 -9.48 -3.79 -5.11
N GLU A 104 -9.13 -3.11 -4.01
CA GLU A 104 -7.89 -3.35 -3.25
C GLU A 104 -7.79 -4.79 -2.75
N ARG A 105 -8.89 -5.36 -2.22
CA ARG A 105 -8.95 -6.78 -1.87
C ARG A 105 -8.70 -7.66 -3.08
N GLY A 106 -9.37 -7.39 -4.21
CA GLY A 106 -9.17 -8.13 -5.46
C GLY A 106 -7.73 -8.10 -5.96
N MET A 107 -7.07 -6.93 -5.91
CA MET A 107 -5.65 -6.79 -6.24
C MET A 107 -4.77 -7.60 -5.28
N CYS A 108 -5.04 -7.58 -3.97
CA CYS A 108 -4.33 -8.40 -3.00
C CYS A 108 -4.43 -9.89 -3.31
N HIS A 109 -5.64 -10.40 -3.61
CA HIS A 109 -5.83 -11.79 -4.02
C HIS A 109 -4.99 -12.14 -5.24
N TRP A 110 -5.14 -11.34 -6.31
CA TRP A 110 -4.44 -11.61 -7.56
C TRP A 110 -2.91 -11.64 -7.35
N LEU A 111 -2.36 -10.71 -6.57
CA LEU A 111 -0.92 -10.65 -6.28
C LEU A 111 -0.41 -11.88 -5.51
N ILE A 112 -1.17 -12.39 -4.54
CA ILE A 112 -0.81 -13.57 -3.76
C ILE A 112 -0.97 -14.84 -4.60
N GLU A 113 -2.08 -14.99 -5.32
CA GLU A 113 -2.36 -16.15 -6.18
C GLU A 113 -1.30 -16.32 -7.28
N ASN A 114 -0.83 -15.20 -7.85
CA ASN A 114 0.23 -15.20 -8.87
C ASN A 114 1.64 -15.21 -8.26
N ARG A 115 1.78 -15.42 -6.95
CA ARG A 115 3.05 -15.54 -6.22
C ARG A 115 3.99 -14.33 -6.41
N ILE A 116 3.42 -13.13 -6.61
CA ILE A 116 4.19 -11.89 -6.65
C ILE A 116 4.70 -11.54 -5.24
N PHE A 117 3.86 -11.78 -4.23
CA PHE A 117 4.21 -11.65 -2.82
C PHE A 117 3.85 -12.94 -2.10
N SER A 118 4.67 -13.35 -1.12
CA SER A 118 4.36 -14.52 -0.28
C SER A 118 3.13 -14.29 0.60
N ARG A 119 2.94 -13.04 1.01
CA ARG A 119 1.76 -12.54 1.73
C ARG A 119 1.70 -11.02 1.61
N ILE A 120 0.55 -10.46 1.99
CA ILE A 120 0.36 -9.01 2.08
C ILE A 120 -0.02 -8.67 3.52
N LEU A 121 0.63 -7.65 4.08
CA LEU A 121 0.27 -7.07 5.37
C LEU A 121 -0.52 -5.78 5.17
N VAL A 122 -1.54 -5.58 5.99
CA VAL A 122 -2.26 -4.31 6.11
C VAL A 122 -1.85 -3.66 7.42
N ALA A 123 -1.13 -2.55 7.32
CA ALA A 123 -0.79 -1.73 8.48
C ALA A 123 -1.95 -0.78 8.82
N LYS A 124 -2.37 -0.79 10.08
CA LYS A 124 -3.40 0.11 10.61
C LYS A 124 -2.97 0.73 11.93
N LYS A 125 -3.68 1.78 12.36
CA LYS A 125 -3.46 2.37 13.69
C LYS A 125 -3.87 1.36 14.76
N GLY A 126 -2.99 1.18 15.75
CA GLY A 126 -3.29 0.38 16.93
C GLY A 126 -4.20 1.12 17.92
N LYS A 127 -4.52 0.45 19.02
CA LYS A 127 -5.37 1.02 20.08
C LYS A 127 -4.72 2.22 20.76
N LYS A 128 -3.40 2.20 20.95
CA LYS A 128 -2.66 3.31 21.55
C LYS A 128 -2.22 4.32 20.50
N ARG A 129 -2.17 5.60 20.88
CA ARG A 129 -1.71 6.66 19.98
C ARG A 129 -0.28 6.38 19.53
N GLY A 130 -0.11 6.22 18.22
CA GLY A 130 1.18 5.96 17.62
C GLY A 130 1.58 4.49 17.62
N GLU A 131 0.72 3.58 18.02
CA GLU A 131 0.92 2.16 17.76
C GLU A 131 0.52 1.84 16.30
N ILE A 132 1.21 0.87 15.70
CA ILE A 132 0.88 0.32 14.39
C ILE A 132 0.65 -1.17 14.56
N GLU A 133 -0.51 -1.65 14.11
CA GLU A 133 -0.82 -3.06 14.02
C GLU A 133 -0.63 -3.51 12.57
N PHE A 134 0.08 -4.62 12.38
CA PHE A 134 0.26 -5.27 11.08
C PHE A 134 -0.62 -6.51 11.05
N ILE A 135 -1.62 -6.51 10.18
CA ILE A 135 -2.54 -7.63 10.02
C ILE A 135 -2.24 -8.31 8.71
N GLU A 136 -2.04 -9.62 8.74
CA GLU A 136 -1.94 -10.39 7.50
C GLU A 136 -3.29 -10.35 6.76
N PHE A 137 -3.24 -9.97 5.48
CA PHE A 137 -4.40 -10.05 4.62
C PHE A 137 -4.82 -11.51 4.49
N LYS A 138 -5.93 -11.83 5.14
CA LYS A 138 -6.59 -13.12 5.05
C LYS A 138 -7.89 -12.90 4.31
N ASP A 139 -8.16 -13.78 3.35
CA ASP A 139 -9.50 -13.82 2.80
C ASP A 139 -10.46 -14.19 3.92
N LYS A 140 -11.56 -13.44 4.00
CA LYS A 140 -12.76 -13.97 4.64
C LYS A 140 -13.64 -14.24 3.43
N GLU A 141 -13.82 -15.51 3.13
CA GLU A 141 -14.86 -16.00 2.22
C GLU A 141 -16.19 -15.24 2.45
#